data_AF-A0A0F9G9I8-F1
#
_entry.id   AF-A0A0F9G9I8-F1
#
_cell.length_a   1.000
_cell.length_b   1.000
_cell.length_c   1.000
_cell.angle_alpha   90.00
_cell.angle_beta   90.00
_cell.angle_gamma   90.00
#
_symmetry.space_group_name_H-M   'P 1'
#
loop_
_entity.id
_entity.type
_entity.pdbx_description
1 polymer ?
#
loop_
_entity_poly.entity_id
_entity_poly.type
_entity_poly.pdbx_seq_one_letter_code
_entity_poly.pdbx_strand_id
1 'polypeptide(L)'
;GKVNTNSDPQLRNYLYDVLNLKPTKLTASEKGSTSEEALEALNIPELNMMIEIRKLKKLRDTYLDAYIRESVNGYIHPFINLHLVKTFRSSMDSPNLQNVPVRSERAKKVIRKSLYPRPGHGLLEIDYGKLEVCIGTCYHKDPTMIKYLNDSNSDMHKDMAKQIFFIDDWDDSDKSLKTLRSGAKNGFVFPQFYGDYFGNNVLSLVKWGNLSFKGKWKSDSGLVLPGDVPLSNHLLNNGISSIKDFKEHLRGIEQHFWEERFPVYNSWKKKWFRAYQKKGYFDTLTGFRCSGVMSMNDVTNYPVQGSAFHCLLWSFIELDRIMRMEKWDTKLISQVHDSIIFDYNKNELDHVIEVVKRVTCIDLRKAWDWIIVPLSIDAEVCKIDESWYYKEKIAI
;
A
#
# COMPACT_ATOMS: atom_id res chain seq x y z
N GLY A 1 30.57 6.81 28.37
CA GLY A 1 29.96 8.14 28.11
C GLY A 1 28.45 8.02 28.08
N LYS A 2 27.71 9.14 28.16
CA LYS A 2 26.24 9.12 27.99
C LYS A 2 25.89 8.75 26.54
N VAL A 3 24.90 7.89 26.34
CA VAL A 3 24.45 7.44 25.01
C VAL A 3 23.30 8.32 24.54
N ASN A 4 23.37 8.88 23.33
CA ASN A 4 22.23 9.56 22.72
C ASN A 4 21.27 8.53 22.13
N THR A 5 20.17 8.27 22.85
CA THR A 5 19.13 7.31 22.45
C THR A 5 18.33 7.75 21.22
N ASN A 6 18.48 8.97 20.71
CA ASN A 6 17.88 9.38 19.43
C ASN A 6 18.81 9.12 18.23
N SER A 7 20.07 8.76 18.47
CA SER A 7 21.04 8.44 17.41
C SER A 7 21.07 6.93 17.21
N ASP A 8 20.55 6.45 16.09
CA ASP A 8 20.54 5.02 15.76
C ASP A 8 21.94 4.40 15.76
N PRO A 9 23.01 5.05 15.24
CA PRO A 9 24.37 4.52 15.36
C PRO A 9 24.86 4.37 16.81
N GLN A 10 24.60 5.36 17.68
CA GLN A 10 25.04 5.29 19.08
C GLN A 10 24.23 4.25 19.87
N LEU A 11 22.92 4.21 19.67
CA LEU A 11 22.05 3.22 20.29
C LEU A 11 22.44 1.80 19.85
N ARG A 12 22.71 1.60 18.56
CA ARG A 12 23.16 0.32 18.01
C ARG A 12 24.45 -0.16 18.67
N ASN A 13 25.46 0.71 18.73
CA ASN A 13 26.74 0.38 19.36
C ASN A 13 26.52 0.00 20.83
N TYR A 14 25.73 0.80 21.56
CA TYR A 14 25.44 0.51 22.95
C TYR A 14 24.73 -0.85 23.14
N LEU A 15 23.71 -1.15 22.34
CA LEU A 15 22.94 -2.39 22.49
C LEU A 15 23.73 -3.64 22.09
N TYR A 16 24.45 -3.58 20.97
CA TYR A 16 25.03 -4.77 20.35
C TYR A 16 26.53 -4.92 20.61
N ASP A 17 27.27 -3.83 20.75
CA ASP A 17 28.71 -3.87 20.98
C ASP A 17 29.04 -3.78 22.49
N VAL A 18 28.35 -2.90 23.23
CA VAL A 18 28.61 -2.69 24.68
C VAL A 18 27.83 -3.69 25.54
N LEU A 19 26.51 -3.80 25.35
CA LEU A 19 25.67 -4.75 26.08
C LEU A 19 25.71 -6.17 25.50
N ASN A 20 26.35 -6.35 24.34
CA ASN A 20 26.50 -7.64 23.66
C ASN A 20 25.18 -8.39 23.42
N LEU A 21 24.09 -7.65 23.17
CA LEU A 21 22.80 -8.24 22.83
C LEU A 21 22.84 -8.82 21.40
N LYS A 22 22.14 -9.93 21.18
CA LYS A 22 22.02 -10.49 19.83
C LYS A 22 20.94 -9.73 19.05
N PRO A 23 21.27 -9.16 17.87
CA PRO A 23 20.28 -8.46 17.06
C PRO A 23 19.24 -9.45 16.52
N THR A 24 17.98 -9.04 16.58
CA THR A 24 16.82 -9.82 16.07
C THR A 24 16.63 -9.64 14.56
N LYS A 25 17.13 -8.52 14.02
CA LYS A 25 17.09 -8.17 12.60
C LYS A 25 18.36 -7.42 12.21
N LEU A 26 18.82 -7.65 10.98
CA LEU A 26 19.95 -6.93 10.41
C LEU A 26 19.46 -5.89 9.38
N THR A 27 20.23 -4.81 9.24
CA THR A 27 20.06 -3.81 8.18
C THR A 27 20.68 -4.30 6.87
N ALA A 28 20.45 -3.58 5.76
CA ALA A 28 21.10 -3.87 4.47
C ALA A 28 22.64 -3.83 4.52
N SER A 29 23.21 -3.18 5.54
CA SER A 29 24.66 -3.15 5.81
C SER A 29 25.13 -4.26 6.76
N GLU A 30 24.29 -5.27 6.99
CA GLU A 30 24.50 -6.41 7.91
C GLU A 30 24.72 -6.04 9.38
N LYS A 31 24.51 -4.77 9.74
CA LYS A 31 24.56 -4.29 11.12
C LYS A 31 23.23 -4.53 11.84
N GLY A 32 23.27 -4.73 13.16
CA GLY A 32 22.07 -4.86 13.98
C GLY A 32 21.08 -3.70 13.81
N SER A 33 19.81 -4.02 13.55
CA SER A 33 18.75 -3.04 13.34
C SER A 33 18.34 -2.37 14.64
N THR A 34 18.03 -1.08 14.60
CA THR A 34 17.39 -0.32 15.70
C THR A 34 15.99 0.14 15.29
N SER A 35 15.37 -0.54 14.32
CA SER A 35 13.97 -0.32 13.96
C SER A 35 13.06 -0.67 15.13
N GLU A 36 11.85 -0.10 15.15
CA GLU A 36 10.86 -0.36 16.18
C GLU A 36 10.62 -1.87 16.37
N GLU A 37 10.41 -2.62 15.29
CA GLU A 37 10.18 -4.07 15.39
C GLU A 37 11.39 -4.83 15.91
N ALA A 38 12.61 -4.37 15.59
CA ALA A 38 13.84 -5.02 16.05
C ALA A 38 14.05 -4.80 17.56
N LEU A 39 13.76 -3.59 18.04
CA LEU A 39 13.88 -3.19 19.44
C LEU A 39 12.80 -3.84 20.31
N GLU A 40 11.54 -3.90 19.84
CA GLU A 40 10.45 -4.59 20.55
C GLU A 40 10.78 -6.09 20.74
N ALA A 41 11.37 -6.72 19.72
CA ALA A 41 11.74 -8.13 19.76
C ALA A 41 12.86 -8.46 20.78
N LEU A 42 13.58 -7.45 21.29
CA LEU A 42 14.56 -7.64 22.37
C LEU A 42 13.88 -7.84 23.74
N ASN A 43 12.59 -7.52 23.88
CA ASN A 43 11.81 -7.66 25.12
C ASN A 43 12.43 -6.93 26.34
N ILE A 44 13.03 -5.76 26.13
CA ILE A 44 13.62 -4.92 27.20
C ILE A 44 12.66 -3.78 27.54
N PRO A 45 12.16 -3.66 28.78
CA PRO A 45 11.16 -2.65 29.17
C PRO A 45 11.55 -1.20 28.86
N GLU A 46 12.82 -0.83 29.05
CA GLU A 46 13.34 0.51 28.82
C GLU A 46 13.32 0.89 27.33
N LEU A 47 13.52 -0.10 26.44
CA LEU A 47 13.42 0.11 25.00
C LEU A 47 11.98 0.42 24.58
N ASN A 48 11.00 -0.21 25.21
CA ASN A 48 9.58 0.08 24.96
C ASN A 48 9.24 1.52 25.33
N MET A 49 9.71 1.99 26.50
CA MET A 49 9.52 3.39 26.90
C MET A 49 10.19 4.37 25.92
N MET A 50 11.39 4.05 25.45
CA MET A 50 12.10 4.85 24.44
C MET A 50 11.34 4.90 23.11
N ILE A 51 10.80 3.77 22.64
CA ILE A 51 9.97 3.70 21.43
C ILE A 51 8.75 4.61 21.57
N GLU A 52 8.05 4.54 22.70
CA GLU A 52 6.88 5.39 22.95
C GLU A 52 7.25 6.88 22.98
N ILE A 53 8.40 7.25 23.56
CA ILE A 53 8.91 8.63 23.51
C ILE A 53 9.19 9.05 22.07
N ARG A 54 9.83 8.19 21.25
CA ARG A 54 10.11 8.48 19.83
C ARG A 54 8.81 8.68 19.04
N LYS A 55 7.79 7.86 19.27
CA LYS A 55 6.46 8.02 18.66
C LYS A 55 5.82 9.36 19.04
N LEU A 56 5.80 9.71 20.32
CA LEU A 56 5.21 10.95 20.79
C LEU A 56 5.93 12.19 20.26
N LYS A 57 7.26 12.18 20.26
CA LYS A 57 8.06 13.24 19.64
C LYS A 57 7.73 13.39 18.16
N LYS A 58 7.62 12.28 17.42
CA LYS A 58 7.22 12.33 16.01
C LYS A 58 5.84 12.97 15.83
N LEU A 59 4.84 12.63 16.66
CA LEU A 59 3.52 13.26 16.63
C LEU A 59 3.57 14.78 16.85
N ARG A 60 4.35 15.22 17.84
CA ARG A 60 4.53 16.64 18.13
C ARG A 60 5.32 17.35 17.03
N ASP A 61 6.57 16.94 16.81
CA ASP A 61 7.55 17.68 16.01
C ASP A 61 7.23 17.61 14.51
N THR A 62 6.86 16.43 14.01
CA THR A 62 6.67 16.21 12.56
C THR A 62 5.30 16.67 12.09
N TYR A 63 4.27 16.56 12.94
CA TYR A 63 2.90 16.82 12.52
C TYR A 63 2.32 18.06 13.18
N LEU A 64 2.13 18.08 14.50
CA LEU A 64 1.45 19.19 15.17
C LEU A 64 2.20 20.53 15.03
N ASP A 65 3.51 20.53 15.28
CA ASP A 65 4.34 21.73 15.14
C ASP A 65 4.39 22.20 13.68
N ALA A 66 4.38 21.27 12.73
CA ALA A 66 4.30 21.59 11.31
C ALA A 66 2.93 22.19 10.95
N TYR A 67 1.83 21.66 11.49
CA TYR A 67 0.50 22.23 11.25
C TYR A 67 0.37 23.65 11.81
N ILE A 68 0.92 23.89 13.00
CA ILE A 68 0.95 25.23 13.61
C ILE A 68 1.78 26.19 12.76
N ARG A 69 2.99 25.78 12.37
CA ARG A 69 3.91 26.63 11.61
C ARG A 69 3.37 27.02 10.23
N GLU A 70 2.70 26.09 9.56
CA GLU A 70 2.22 26.25 8.18
C GLU A 70 0.73 26.66 8.12
N SER A 71 0.17 27.04 9.28
CA SER A 71 -1.21 27.52 9.39
C SER A 71 -1.27 29.04 9.30
N VAL A 72 -2.13 29.55 8.42
CA VAL A 72 -2.45 30.97 8.27
C VAL A 72 -3.97 31.13 8.42
N ASN A 73 -4.41 31.95 9.37
CA ASN A 73 -5.84 32.20 9.64
C ASN A 73 -6.69 30.92 9.87
N GLY A 74 -6.09 29.90 10.47
CA GLY A 74 -6.75 28.62 10.75
C GLY A 74 -6.74 27.62 9.58
N TYR A 75 -6.10 27.95 8.45
CA TYR A 75 -5.95 27.06 7.29
C TYR A 75 -4.50 26.62 7.13
N ILE A 76 -4.29 25.34 6.83
CA ILE A 76 -2.97 24.78 6.57
C ILE A 76 -2.70 24.87 5.06
N HIS A 77 -1.52 25.38 4.69
CA HIS A 77 -1.13 25.60 3.29
C HIS A 77 0.03 24.69 2.87
N PRO A 78 -0.21 23.38 2.62
CA PRO A 78 0.84 22.48 2.16
C PRO A 78 1.37 22.88 0.79
N PHE A 79 2.65 22.58 0.54
CA PHE A 79 3.25 22.75 -0.77
C PHE A 79 3.31 21.42 -1.53
N ILE A 80 2.71 21.39 -2.73
CA ILE A 80 2.66 20.21 -3.59
C ILE A 80 3.74 20.33 -4.68
N ASN A 81 4.76 19.49 -4.56
CA ASN A 81 5.88 19.43 -5.49
C ASN A 81 5.58 18.45 -6.62
N LEU A 82 5.55 18.94 -7.86
CA LEU A 82 5.32 18.11 -9.06
C LEU A 82 6.61 17.73 -9.83
N HIS A 83 7.77 18.20 -9.38
CA HIS A 83 9.02 18.12 -10.15
C HIS A 83 10.16 17.38 -9.43
N LEU A 84 9.95 16.92 -8.20
CA LEU A 84 11.01 16.32 -7.37
C LEU A 84 11.12 14.80 -7.53
N VAL A 85 9.99 14.10 -7.64
CA VAL A 85 9.97 12.63 -7.60
C VAL A 85 10.32 12.07 -8.97
N LYS A 86 11.27 11.11 -9.03
CA LYS A 86 11.72 10.47 -10.27
C LYS A 86 10.62 9.77 -11.07
N THR A 87 9.55 9.36 -10.40
CA THR A 87 8.39 8.71 -11.03
C THR A 87 7.38 9.71 -11.60
N PHE A 88 7.64 11.02 -11.46
CA PHE A 88 6.70 12.10 -11.77
C PHE A 88 5.43 12.11 -10.92
N ARG A 89 5.44 11.46 -9.74
CA ARG A 89 4.41 11.61 -8.72
C ARG A 89 4.55 12.94 -7.97
N SER A 90 3.45 13.50 -7.46
CA SER A 90 3.54 14.59 -6.48
C SER A 90 4.20 14.15 -5.17
N SER A 91 5.03 15.00 -4.59
CA SER A 91 5.36 14.95 -3.16
C SER A 91 4.79 16.16 -2.45
N MET A 92 4.62 16.08 -1.12
CA MET A 92 4.10 17.18 -0.32
C MET A 92 5.05 17.51 0.83
N ASP A 93 5.27 18.79 1.09
CA ASP A 93 6.01 19.30 2.24
C ASP A 93 5.33 20.55 2.82
N SER A 94 5.82 20.97 4.00
CA SER A 94 5.38 22.19 4.68
C SER A 94 3.84 22.40 4.79
N PRO A 95 3.07 21.46 5.38
CA PRO A 95 3.44 20.17 5.96
C PRO A 95 3.11 19.00 5.02
N ASN A 96 3.74 17.84 5.24
CA ASN A 96 3.44 16.65 4.45
C ASN A 96 2.13 15.97 4.92
N LEU A 97 1.01 16.27 4.25
CA LEU A 97 -0.29 15.63 4.53
C LEU A 97 -0.43 14.23 3.91
N GLN A 98 0.47 13.83 2.99
CA GLN A 98 0.48 12.46 2.46
C GLN A 98 0.82 11.44 3.55
N ASN A 99 1.60 11.83 4.56
CA ASN A 99 2.10 10.94 5.61
C ASN A 99 1.25 10.97 6.90
N VAL A 100 0.01 11.44 6.85
CA VAL A 100 -0.88 11.47 8.02
C VAL A 100 -1.08 10.04 8.57
N PRO A 101 -0.89 9.81 9.89
CA PRO A 101 -0.97 8.47 10.46
C PRO A 101 -2.34 7.80 10.23
N VAL A 102 -2.30 6.54 9.73
CA VAL A 102 -3.49 5.70 9.51
C VAL A 102 -3.54 4.43 10.38
N ARG A 103 -2.40 3.86 10.74
CA ARG A 103 -2.33 2.54 11.40
C ARG A 103 -2.43 2.58 12.93
N SER A 104 -1.80 3.58 13.56
CA SER A 104 -1.82 3.73 15.02
C SER A 104 -3.04 4.55 15.42
N GLU A 105 -3.97 3.95 16.17
CA GLU A 105 -5.19 4.65 16.60
C GLU A 105 -4.90 5.89 17.46
N ARG A 106 -3.89 5.82 18.35
CA ARG A 106 -3.46 6.99 19.12
C ARG A 106 -2.96 8.11 18.22
N ALA A 107 -2.05 7.79 17.28
CA ALA A 107 -1.50 8.78 16.34
C ALA A 107 -2.58 9.38 15.43
N LYS A 108 -3.40 8.52 14.84
CA LYS A 108 -4.54 8.88 13.98
C LYS A 108 -5.48 9.81 14.72
N LYS A 109 -5.84 9.47 15.97
CA LYS A 109 -6.70 10.30 16.82
C LYS A 109 -6.09 11.67 17.11
N VAL A 110 -4.81 11.75 17.46
CA VAL A 110 -4.17 13.03 17.79
C VAL A 110 -4.07 13.93 16.55
N ILE A 111 -3.65 13.38 15.40
CA ILE A 111 -3.37 14.18 14.20
C ILE A 111 -4.64 14.50 13.40
N ARG A 112 -5.55 13.54 13.19
CA ARG A 112 -6.74 13.79 12.36
C ARG A 112 -7.83 14.56 13.07
N LYS A 113 -7.85 14.58 14.42
CA LYS A 113 -8.80 15.40 15.18
C LYS A 113 -8.48 16.89 15.14
N SER A 114 -7.32 17.30 14.64
CA SER A 114 -6.98 18.72 14.46
C SER A 114 -7.24 19.23 13.04
N LEU A 115 -7.80 18.40 12.15
CA LEU A 115 -8.07 18.74 10.75
C LEU A 115 -9.58 18.82 10.55
N TYR A 116 -10.09 20.01 10.24
CA TYR A 116 -11.52 20.30 10.07
C TYR A 116 -11.79 20.90 8.69
N PRO A 117 -13.01 20.74 8.15
CA PRO A 117 -13.49 21.53 7.02
C PRO A 117 -13.70 23.00 7.43
N ARG A 118 -14.02 23.85 6.44
CA ARG A 118 -14.56 25.19 6.65
C ARG A 118 -15.85 25.12 7.49
N PRO A 119 -16.16 26.15 8.29
CA PRO A 119 -17.43 26.21 9.01
C PRO A 119 -18.63 25.97 8.10
N GLY A 120 -19.56 25.12 8.54
CA GLY A 120 -20.77 24.74 7.80
C GLY A 120 -20.55 23.74 6.67
N HIS A 121 -19.32 23.21 6.50
CA HIS A 121 -18.95 22.24 5.48
C HIS A 121 -18.55 20.89 6.08
N GLY A 122 -18.45 19.86 5.24
CA GLY A 122 -17.89 18.56 5.59
C GLY A 122 -16.63 18.25 4.77
N LEU A 123 -15.94 17.15 5.08
CA LEU A 123 -14.85 16.62 4.26
C LEU A 123 -15.32 15.42 3.45
N LEU A 124 -15.05 15.40 2.16
CA LEU A 124 -15.32 14.27 1.27
C LEU A 124 -13.99 13.79 0.70
N GLU A 125 -13.69 12.51 0.87
CA GLU A 125 -12.52 11.87 0.29
C GLU A 125 -12.96 10.81 -0.71
N ILE A 126 -12.48 10.96 -1.94
CA ILE A 126 -12.73 10.03 -3.03
C ILE A 126 -11.43 9.29 -3.32
N ASP A 127 -11.39 7.99 -3.07
CA ASP A 127 -10.22 7.14 -3.29
C ASP A 127 -10.39 6.31 -4.57
N TYR A 128 -9.38 6.28 -5.42
CA TYR A 128 -9.41 5.39 -6.58
C TYR A 128 -9.26 3.92 -6.17
N GLY A 129 -10.15 3.07 -6.65
CA GLY A 129 -10.08 1.63 -6.46
C GLY A 129 -8.92 1.01 -7.25
N LYS A 130 -7.85 0.63 -6.55
CA LYS A 130 -6.71 -0.15 -7.10
C LYS A 130 -6.08 0.49 -8.35
N LEU A 131 -5.96 1.82 -8.40
CA LEU A 131 -5.53 2.55 -9.60
C LEU A 131 -4.23 2.02 -10.20
N GLU A 132 -3.18 1.84 -9.40
CA GLU A 132 -1.90 1.33 -9.87
C GLU A 132 -2.03 -0.05 -10.55
N VAL A 133 -2.91 -0.93 -10.07
CA VAL A 133 -3.14 -2.25 -10.69
C VAL A 133 -3.84 -2.09 -12.04
N CYS A 134 -4.85 -1.22 -12.12
CA CYS A 134 -5.55 -0.93 -13.37
C CYS A 134 -4.61 -0.33 -14.42
N ILE A 135 -3.80 0.65 -14.03
CA ILE A 135 -2.84 1.30 -14.92
C ILE A 135 -1.71 0.33 -15.31
N GLY A 136 -1.20 -0.47 -14.38
CA GLY A 136 -0.25 -1.54 -14.68
C GLY A 136 -0.78 -2.50 -15.75
N THR A 137 -2.06 -2.87 -15.64
CA THR A 137 -2.74 -3.72 -16.63
C THR A 137 -2.79 -3.10 -18.02
N CYS A 138 -2.85 -1.78 -18.12
CA CYS A 138 -2.81 -1.09 -19.42
C CYS A 138 -1.43 -1.17 -20.09
N TYR A 139 -0.35 -1.29 -19.31
CA TYR A 139 1.00 -1.51 -19.84
C TYR A 139 1.21 -2.92 -20.35
N HIS A 140 0.91 -3.92 -19.49
CA HIS A 140 1.25 -5.31 -19.80
C HIS A 140 0.16 -6.04 -20.58
N LYS A 141 -1.11 -5.59 -20.49
CA LYS A 141 -2.28 -6.13 -21.22
C LYS A 141 -2.46 -7.64 -21.04
N ASP A 142 -2.25 -8.13 -19.82
CA ASP A 142 -2.33 -9.56 -19.54
C ASP A 142 -3.80 -9.97 -19.43
N PRO A 143 -4.29 -10.94 -20.23
CA PRO A 143 -5.71 -11.29 -20.29
C PRO A 143 -6.23 -11.83 -18.97
N THR A 144 -5.40 -12.53 -18.18
CA THR A 144 -5.78 -13.04 -16.87
C THR A 144 -6.03 -11.89 -15.90
N MET A 145 -5.16 -10.87 -15.90
CA MET A 145 -5.36 -9.69 -15.06
C MET A 145 -6.57 -8.87 -15.50
N ILE A 146 -6.77 -8.69 -16.81
CA ILE A 146 -7.96 -8.01 -17.36
C ILE A 146 -9.24 -8.74 -16.90
N LYS A 147 -9.26 -10.07 -16.92
CA LYS A 147 -10.39 -10.86 -16.40
C LYS A 147 -10.61 -10.57 -14.91
N TYR A 148 -9.56 -10.59 -14.09
CA TYR A 148 -9.67 -10.30 -12.66
C TYR A 148 -10.17 -8.90 -12.34
N LEU A 149 -9.90 -7.91 -13.20
CA LEU A 149 -10.37 -6.54 -13.01
C LEU A 149 -11.79 -6.29 -13.51
N ASN A 150 -12.25 -7.08 -14.49
CA ASN A 150 -13.60 -6.96 -15.05
C ASN A 150 -14.66 -7.77 -14.30
N ASP A 151 -14.27 -8.84 -13.63
CA ASP A 151 -15.19 -9.73 -12.93
C ASP A 151 -15.17 -9.46 -11.42
N SER A 152 -16.25 -8.87 -10.89
CA SER A 152 -16.41 -8.57 -9.46
C SER A 152 -16.43 -9.82 -8.57
N ASN A 153 -16.71 -11.00 -9.13
CA ASN A 153 -16.74 -12.26 -8.39
C ASN A 153 -15.37 -12.96 -8.38
N SER A 154 -14.41 -12.44 -9.14
CA SER A 154 -13.08 -13.02 -9.22
C SER A 154 -12.19 -12.54 -8.08
N ASP A 155 -11.34 -13.43 -7.57
CA ASP A 155 -10.44 -13.11 -6.46
C ASP A 155 -9.11 -13.84 -6.58
N MET A 156 -8.14 -13.17 -7.21
CA MET A 156 -6.77 -13.67 -7.35
C MET A 156 -6.12 -14.03 -6.00
N HIS A 157 -6.42 -13.31 -4.93
CA HIS A 157 -5.80 -13.59 -3.62
C HIS A 157 -6.36 -14.88 -3.02
N LYS A 158 -7.67 -15.12 -3.20
CA LYS A 158 -8.31 -16.39 -2.86
C LYS A 158 -7.73 -17.53 -3.70
N ASP A 159 -7.66 -17.37 -5.02
CA ASP A 159 -7.13 -18.40 -5.92
C ASP A 159 -5.68 -18.78 -5.56
N MET A 160 -4.86 -17.78 -5.23
CA MET A 160 -3.49 -18.04 -4.78
C MET A 160 -3.44 -18.68 -3.40
N ALA A 161 -4.32 -18.32 -2.47
CA ALA A 161 -4.41 -19.00 -1.17
C ALA A 161 -4.79 -20.47 -1.33
N LYS A 162 -5.78 -20.77 -2.17
CA LYS A 162 -6.16 -22.15 -2.54
C LYS A 162 -4.97 -22.93 -3.06
N GLN A 163 -4.25 -22.36 -4.02
CA GLN A 163 -3.10 -23.02 -4.64
C GLN A 163 -1.91 -23.20 -3.68
N ILE A 164 -1.60 -22.19 -2.86
CA ILE A 164 -0.46 -22.22 -1.91
C ILE A 164 -0.71 -23.24 -0.79
N PHE A 165 -1.93 -23.28 -0.25
CA PHE A 165 -2.26 -24.06 0.94
C PHE A 165 -3.09 -25.32 0.66
N PHE A 166 -3.26 -25.71 -0.61
CA PHE A 166 -4.05 -26.89 -1.03
C PHE A 166 -5.49 -26.85 -0.49
N ILE A 167 -6.17 -25.71 -0.62
CA ILE A 167 -7.54 -25.53 -0.14
C ILE A 167 -8.50 -25.63 -1.32
N ASP A 168 -9.25 -26.72 -1.40
CA ASP A 168 -10.25 -26.93 -2.46
C ASP A 168 -11.57 -26.23 -2.12
N ASP A 169 -12.13 -26.54 -0.96
CA ASP A 169 -13.38 -25.96 -0.46
C ASP A 169 -13.15 -24.64 0.26
N TRP A 170 -13.93 -23.62 -0.08
CA TRP A 170 -13.75 -22.28 0.46
C TRP A 170 -15.04 -21.66 0.95
N ASP A 171 -15.04 -21.27 2.21
CA ASP A 171 -16.10 -20.50 2.84
C ASP A 171 -15.63 -19.07 3.16
N ASP A 172 -16.27 -18.08 2.54
CA ASP A 172 -16.02 -16.67 2.78
C ASP A 172 -16.52 -16.19 4.15
N SER A 173 -17.16 -17.03 4.96
CA SER A 173 -17.49 -16.73 6.35
C SER A 173 -16.32 -17.03 7.29
N ASP A 174 -15.52 -18.05 6.98
CA ASP A 174 -14.50 -18.61 7.87
C ASP A 174 -13.30 -17.67 8.11
N LYS A 175 -12.91 -17.56 9.39
CA LYS A 175 -11.83 -16.64 9.81
C LYS A 175 -10.44 -17.15 9.44
N SER A 176 -10.24 -18.47 9.45
CA SER A 176 -8.94 -19.07 9.12
C SER A 176 -8.63 -18.90 7.63
N LEU A 177 -9.61 -19.16 6.76
CA LEU A 177 -9.47 -18.99 5.30
C LEU A 177 -9.26 -17.52 4.93
N LYS A 178 -9.97 -16.59 5.57
CA LYS A 178 -9.70 -15.14 5.43
C LYS A 178 -8.27 -14.75 5.82
N THR A 179 -7.74 -15.40 6.86
CA THR A 179 -6.35 -15.18 7.31
C THR A 179 -5.37 -15.69 6.26
N LEU A 180 -5.57 -16.89 5.70
CA LEU A 180 -4.74 -17.43 4.64
C LEU A 180 -4.83 -16.60 3.34
N ARG A 181 -6.01 -16.12 2.97
CA ARG A 181 -6.19 -15.17 1.86
C ARG A 181 -5.40 -13.89 2.07
N SER A 182 -5.43 -13.34 3.28
CA SER A 182 -4.65 -12.16 3.64
C SER A 182 -3.14 -12.45 3.59
N GLY A 183 -2.75 -13.68 3.96
CA GLY A 183 -1.40 -14.19 3.80
C GLY A 183 -0.97 -14.29 2.34
N ALA A 184 -1.79 -14.86 1.45
CA ALA A 184 -1.51 -14.91 0.02
C ALA A 184 -1.41 -13.51 -0.60
N LYS A 185 -2.31 -12.59 -0.22
CA LYS A 185 -2.28 -11.19 -0.66
C LYS A 185 -0.98 -10.48 -0.28
N ASN A 186 -0.66 -10.45 1.02
CA ASN A 186 0.43 -9.62 1.55
C ASN A 186 1.79 -10.35 1.58
N GLY A 187 1.77 -11.68 1.58
CA GLY A 187 2.95 -12.53 1.67
C GLY A 187 3.39 -13.15 0.36
N PHE A 188 2.56 -13.11 -0.69
CA PHE A 188 2.91 -13.64 -2.01
C PHE A 188 2.54 -12.67 -3.14
N VAL A 189 1.25 -12.44 -3.40
CA VAL A 189 0.78 -11.72 -4.60
C VAL A 189 1.35 -10.30 -4.74
N PHE A 190 1.21 -9.46 -3.71
CA PHE A 190 1.81 -8.12 -3.76
C PHE A 190 3.33 -8.17 -3.82
N PRO A 191 4.04 -8.91 -2.95
CA PRO A 191 5.49 -9.08 -3.07
C PRO A 191 5.95 -9.49 -4.48
N GLN A 192 5.28 -10.45 -5.11
CA GLN A 192 5.59 -10.91 -6.46
C GLN A 192 5.48 -9.78 -7.50
N PHE A 193 4.41 -8.98 -7.44
CA PHE A 193 4.27 -7.83 -8.33
C PHE A 193 5.31 -6.73 -8.07
N TYR A 194 5.75 -6.56 -6.82
CA TYR A 194 6.83 -5.63 -6.46
C TYR A 194 8.24 -6.21 -6.66
N GLY A 195 8.37 -7.41 -7.22
CA GLY A 195 9.64 -8.02 -7.60
C GLY A 195 10.38 -8.73 -6.46
N ASP A 196 9.66 -9.17 -5.42
CA ASP A 196 10.15 -10.14 -4.46
C ASP A 196 10.13 -11.56 -5.05
N TYR A 197 10.75 -12.52 -4.37
CA TYR A 197 10.83 -13.91 -4.82
C TYR A 197 10.37 -14.90 -3.74
N PHE A 198 10.04 -16.12 -4.16
CA PHE A 198 9.45 -17.18 -3.35
C PHE A 198 10.19 -17.41 -2.02
N GLY A 199 11.53 -17.36 -2.01
CA GLY A 199 12.32 -17.63 -0.82
C GLY A 199 12.05 -16.67 0.34
N ASN A 200 11.83 -15.38 0.04
CA ASN A 200 11.44 -14.39 1.04
C ASN A 200 9.97 -14.55 1.44
N ASN A 201 9.11 -14.88 0.47
CA ASN A 201 7.67 -15.06 0.67
C ASN A 201 7.35 -16.21 1.63
N VAL A 202 8.14 -17.28 1.64
CA VAL A 202 8.01 -18.41 2.58
C VAL A 202 7.91 -17.95 4.02
N LEU A 203 8.80 -17.04 4.46
CA LEU A 203 8.83 -16.58 5.85
C LEU A 203 7.55 -15.83 6.21
N SER A 204 7.03 -15.03 5.29
CA SER A 204 5.77 -14.32 5.48
C SER A 204 4.60 -15.31 5.59
N LEU A 205 4.49 -16.26 4.65
CA LEU A 205 3.39 -17.23 4.60
C LEU A 205 3.40 -18.19 5.79
N VAL A 206 4.57 -18.64 6.24
CA VAL A 206 4.75 -19.45 7.46
C VAL A 206 4.25 -18.70 8.69
N LYS A 207 4.53 -17.39 8.78
CA LYS A 207 4.00 -16.53 9.85
C LYS A 207 2.48 -16.45 9.81
N TRP A 208 1.90 -16.23 8.63
CA TRP A 208 0.44 -16.16 8.43
C TRP A 208 -0.26 -17.48 8.76
N GLY A 209 0.38 -18.62 8.48
CA GLY A 209 -0.12 -19.95 8.83
C GLY A 209 0.13 -20.37 10.29
N ASN A 210 0.77 -19.52 11.10
CA ASN A 210 1.21 -19.83 12.47
C ASN A 210 2.10 -21.10 12.56
N LEU A 211 2.92 -21.33 11.55
CA LEU A 211 3.78 -22.51 11.43
C LEU A 211 5.20 -22.24 11.97
N SER A 212 5.94 -23.29 12.30
CA SER A 212 7.32 -23.16 12.79
C SER A 212 8.27 -22.69 11.70
N PHE A 213 9.12 -21.72 12.01
CA PHE A 213 10.20 -21.25 11.13
C PHE A 213 11.38 -22.23 11.03
N LYS A 214 11.38 -23.32 11.80
CA LYS A 214 12.51 -24.24 11.91
C LYS A 214 12.08 -25.69 11.77
N GLY A 215 12.90 -26.43 11.02
CA GLY A 215 12.85 -27.88 10.94
C GLY A 215 11.57 -28.44 10.33
N LYS A 216 11.25 -29.66 10.73
CA LYS A 216 9.99 -30.34 10.41
C LYS A 216 8.87 -29.77 11.26
N TRP A 217 7.67 -29.69 10.69
CA TRP A 217 6.48 -29.28 11.41
C TRP A 217 5.93 -30.44 12.23
N LYS A 218 5.55 -30.12 13.47
CA LYS A 218 4.84 -31.07 14.33
C LYS A 218 3.38 -31.14 13.86
N SER A 219 2.78 -32.32 14.00
CA SER A 219 1.33 -32.43 13.91
C SER A 219 0.68 -31.51 14.96
N ASP A 220 -0.55 -31.10 14.66
CA ASP A 220 -1.42 -30.32 15.53
C ASP A 220 -0.91 -28.90 15.85
N SER A 221 -0.14 -28.34 14.92
CA SER A 221 0.34 -26.96 14.95
C SER A 221 -0.21 -26.11 13.81
N GLY A 222 -0.06 -24.79 13.92
CA GLY A 222 -0.54 -23.86 12.89
C GLY A 222 -1.94 -23.33 13.14
N LEU A 223 -2.43 -22.61 12.15
CA LEU A 223 -3.80 -22.12 12.08
C LEU A 223 -4.76 -23.32 11.99
N VAL A 224 -5.90 -23.26 12.69
CA VAL A 224 -6.93 -24.31 12.62
C VAL A 224 -7.88 -23.99 11.46
N LEU A 225 -8.01 -24.92 10.50
CA LEU A 225 -8.87 -24.85 9.33
C LEU A 225 -10.29 -25.35 9.66
N PRO A 226 -11.29 -25.13 8.77
CA PRO A 226 -12.62 -25.71 8.93
C PRO A 226 -12.59 -27.21 9.18
N GLY A 227 -13.46 -27.71 10.07
CA GLY A 227 -13.45 -29.10 10.51
C GLY A 227 -12.40 -29.40 11.59
N ASP A 228 -11.91 -28.38 12.28
CA ASP A 228 -10.91 -28.47 13.36
C ASP A 228 -9.60 -29.14 12.93
N VAL A 229 -9.19 -28.94 11.67
CA VAL A 229 -7.97 -29.51 11.10
C VAL A 229 -6.82 -28.52 11.22
N PRO A 230 -5.75 -28.82 11.99
CA PRO A 230 -4.57 -27.96 12.04
C PRO A 230 -3.88 -27.88 10.67
N LEU A 231 -3.49 -26.67 10.25
CA LEU A 231 -2.86 -26.43 8.94
C LEU A 231 -1.61 -27.29 8.74
N SER A 232 -0.84 -27.55 9.79
CA SER A 232 0.30 -28.46 9.71
C SER A 232 -0.11 -29.88 9.29
N ASN A 233 -1.21 -30.42 9.81
CA ASN A 233 -1.72 -31.75 9.43
C ASN A 233 -2.19 -31.76 7.98
N HIS A 234 -2.90 -30.70 7.56
CA HIS A 234 -3.35 -30.55 6.18
C HIS A 234 -2.18 -30.53 5.19
N LEU A 235 -1.14 -29.75 5.49
CA LEU A 235 0.07 -29.67 4.66
C LEU A 235 0.86 -30.99 4.68
N LEU A 236 0.95 -31.66 5.83
CA LEU A 236 1.58 -32.99 5.95
C LEU A 236 0.88 -34.03 5.07
N ASN A 237 -0.45 -34.04 5.04
CA ASN A 237 -1.25 -34.92 4.18
C ASN A 237 -1.04 -34.62 2.69
N ASN A 238 -0.70 -33.38 2.35
CA ASN A 238 -0.33 -32.96 1.00
C ASN A 238 1.20 -33.08 0.72
N GLY A 239 1.93 -33.83 1.56
CA GLY A 239 3.35 -34.13 1.34
C GLY A 239 4.33 -33.02 1.76
N ILE A 240 3.87 -31.98 2.44
CA ILE A 240 4.72 -30.88 2.95
C ILE A 240 4.96 -31.06 4.44
N SER A 241 6.17 -31.51 4.80
CA SER A 241 6.52 -31.84 6.19
C SER A 241 7.42 -30.82 6.88
N SER A 242 7.95 -29.85 6.14
CA SER A 242 8.93 -28.92 6.65
C SER A 242 8.90 -27.59 5.90
N ILE A 243 9.52 -26.56 6.49
CA ILE A 243 9.73 -25.28 5.82
C ILE A 243 10.55 -25.43 4.52
N LYS A 244 11.43 -26.43 4.44
CA LYS A 244 12.21 -26.72 3.24
C LYS A 244 11.31 -27.23 2.12
N ASP A 245 10.40 -28.16 2.44
CA ASP A 245 9.44 -28.71 1.47
C ASP A 245 8.48 -27.61 1.00
N PHE A 246 8.00 -26.78 1.93
CA PHE A 246 7.12 -25.65 1.61
C PHE A 246 7.81 -24.61 0.72
N LYS A 247 9.11 -24.37 0.92
CA LYS A 247 9.90 -23.50 0.05
C LYS A 247 10.01 -24.05 -1.38
N GLU A 248 10.18 -25.35 -1.55
CA GLU A 248 10.23 -25.96 -2.87
C GLU A 248 8.87 -25.93 -3.56
N HIS A 249 7.79 -26.23 -2.83
CA HIS A 249 6.42 -26.05 -3.29
C HIS A 249 6.19 -24.61 -3.78
N LEU A 250 6.54 -23.62 -2.96
CA LEU A 250 6.34 -22.21 -3.31
C LEU A 250 7.16 -21.76 -4.52
N ARG A 251 8.32 -22.40 -4.79
CA ARG A 251 9.07 -22.18 -6.05
C ARG A 251 8.25 -22.63 -7.25
N GLY A 252 7.63 -23.81 -7.19
CA GLY A 252 6.70 -24.29 -8.22
C GLY A 252 5.50 -23.37 -8.39
N ILE A 253 4.95 -22.86 -7.28
CA ILE A 253 3.84 -21.88 -7.32
C ILE A 253 4.27 -20.57 -8.00
N GLU A 254 5.44 -20.03 -7.71
CA GLU A 254 5.97 -18.83 -8.38
C GLU A 254 6.18 -19.06 -9.87
N GLN A 255 6.71 -20.23 -10.24
CA GLN A 255 6.87 -20.61 -11.64
C GLN A 255 5.51 -20.64 -12.35
N HIS A 256 4.54 -21.38 -11.83
CA HIS A 256 3.18 -21.44 -12.38
C HIS A 256 2.54 -20.03 -12.43
N PHE A 257 2.73 -19.20 -11.40
CA PHE A 257 2.20 -17.83 -11.36
C PHE A 257 2.69 -16.98 -12.54
N TRP A 258 3.97 -17.06 -12.89
CA TRP A 258 4.56 -16.24 -13.95
C TRP A 258 4.62 -16.87 -15.33
N GLU A 259 4.58 -18.20 -15.42
CA GLU A 259 4.68 -18.94 -16.68
C GLU A 259 3.32 -19.40 -17.21
N GLU A 260 2.35 -19.65 -16.33
CA GLU A 260 1.02 -20.14 -16.72
C GLU A 260 -0.08 -19.11 -16.45
N ARG A 261 -0.09 -18.50 -15.26
CA ARG A 261 -1.17 -17.56 -14.88
C ARG A 261 -1.00 -16.18 -15.50
N PHE A 262 0.20 -15.59 -15.43
CA PHE A 262 0.53 -14.25 -15.95
C PHE A 262 1.69 -14.23 -16.97
N PRO A 263 1.66 -15.05 -18.03
CA PRO A 263 2.75 -15.17 -19.00
C PRO A 263 2.97 -13.88 -19.79
N VAL A 264 1.90 -13.14 -20.12
CA VAL A 264 1.99 -11.89 -20.87
C VAL A 264 2.62 -10.81 -20.02
N TYR A 265 2.22 -10.72 -18.74
CA TYR A 265 2.86 -9.81 -17.79
C TYR A 265 4.35 -10.14 -17.61
N ASN A 266 4.70 -11.42 -17.37
CA ASN A 266 6.10 -11.82 -17.24
C ASN A 266 6.94 -11.45 -18.48
N SER A 267 6.39 -11.70 -19.68
CA SER A 267 7.01 -11.34 -20.95
C SER A 267 7.19 -9.82 -21.09
N TRP A 268 6.17 -9.04 -20.73
CA TRP A 268 6.24 -7.58 -20.74
C TRP A 268 7.36 -7.08 -19.84
N LYS A 269 7.45 -7.52 -18.58
CA LYS A 269 8.51 -7.11 -17.65
C LYS A 269 9.89 -7.30 -18.27
N LYS A 270 10.16 -8.51 -18.77
CA LYS A 270 11.45 -8.88 -19.38
C LYS A 270 11.77 -8.03 -20.62
N LYS A 271 10.80 -7.82 -21.51
CA LYS A 271 10.96 -7.02 -22.73
C LYS A 271 11.17 -5.54 -22.41
N TRP A 272 10.37 -5.00 -21.49
CA TRP A 272 10.41 -3.60 -21.07
C TRP A 272 11.77 -3.25 -20.48
N PHE A 273 12.28 -4.09 -19.58
CA PHE A 273 13.61 -3.88 -18.99
C PHE A 273 14.75 -4.03 -19.99
N ARG A 274 14.71 -5.02 -20.89
CA ARG A 274 15.70 -5.13 -21.98
C ARG A 274 15.71 -3.88 -22.88
N ALA A 275 14.53 -3.34 -23.19
CA ALA A 275 14.43 -2.10 -23.97
C ALA A 275 15.06 -0.92 -23.22
N TYR A 276 14.80 -0.81 -21.92
CA TYR A 276 15.44 0.18 -21.05
C TYR A 276 16.97 0.00 -20.99
N GLN A 277 17.49 -1.23 -20.82
CA GLN A 277 18.93 -1.49 -20.80
C GLN A 277 19.62 -1.07 -22.09
N LYS A 278 18.92 -1.14 -23.23
CA LYS A 278 19.43 -0.69 -24.53
C LYS A 278 19.36 0.84 -24.71
N LYS A 279 18.31 1.48 -24.21
CA LYS A 279 18.02 2.91 -24.46
C LYS A 279 18.51 3.86 -23.36
N GLY A 280 18.63 3.37 -22.13
CA GLY A 280 18.86 4.17 -20.92
C GLY A 280 17.63 4.92 -20.40
N TYR A 281 16.45 4.73 -21.02
CA TYR A 281 15.19 5.38 -20.64
C TYR A 281 13.97 4.55 -21.06
N PHE A 282 12.81 4.90 -20.51
CA PHE A 282 11.49 4.49 -20.99
C PHE A 282 10.50 5.66 -20.90
N ASP A 283 9.46 5.62 -21.72
CA ASP A 283 8.40 6.63 -21.75
C ASP A 283 7.13 6.06 -21.09
N THR A 284 6.42 6.88 -20.31
CA THR A 284 5.14 6.53 -19.72
C THR A 284 4.00 6.69 -20.74
N LEU A 285 2.86 6.05 -20.50
CA LEU A 285 1.64 6.20 -21.31
C LEU A 285 1.09 7.64 -21.32
N THR A 286 1.55 8.48 -20.38
CA THR A 286 1.21 9.90 -20.29
C THR A 286 2.27 10.81 -20.91
N GLY A 287 3.26 10.25 -21.61
CA GLY A 287 4.25 11.02 -22.38
C GLY A 287 5.48 11.50 -21.61
N PHE A 288 5.71 11.04 -20.37
CA PHE A 288 6.87 11.43 -19.57
C PHE A 288 8.02 10.44 -19.74
N ARG A 289 9.26 10.94 -19.75
CA ARG A 289 10.46 10.11 -19.89
C ARG A 289 11.17 9.89 -18.56
N CYS A 290 11.32 8.64 -18.17
CA CYS A 290 12.13 8.23 -17.03
C CYS A 290 13.49 7.71 -17.51
N SER A 291 14.59 8.23 -16.94
CA SER A 291 15.96 7.86 -17.32
C SER A 291 16.92 7.84 -16.12
N GLY A 292 18.14 7.33 -16.33
CA GLY A 292 19.15 7.15 -15.29
C GLY A 292 19.27 5.69 -14.85
N VAL A 293 20.15 5.38 -13.89
CA VAL A 293 20.43 4.01 -13.43
C VAL A 293 19.28 3.49 -12.54
N MET A 294 18.64 2.42 -12.98
CA MET A 294 17.45 1.85 -12.36
C MET A 294 17.51 0.33 -12.33
N SER A 295 16.98 -0.27 -11.26
CA SER A 295 16.78 -1.71 -11.15
C SER A 295 15.61 -2.17 -12.04
N MET A 296 15.48 -3.49 -12.21
CA MET A 296 14.31 -4.10 -12.85
C MET A 296 12.99 -3.67 -12.19
N ASN A 297 12.98 -3.58 -10.86
CA ASN A 297 11.79 -3.21 -10.10
C ASN A 297 11.44 -1.73 -10.32
N ASP A 298 12.42 -0.84 -10.37
CA ASP A 298 12.19 0.58 -10.68
C ASP A 298 11.59 0.73 -12.08
N VAL A 299 12.19 0.08 -13.08
CA VAL A 299 11.79 0.18 -14.50
C VAL A 299 10.39 -0.36 -14.76
N THR A 300 9.95 -1.33 -13.97
CA THR A 300 8.59 -1.91 -14.08
C THR A 300 7.55 -1.14 -13.27
N ASN A 301 7.92 -0.56 -12.12
CA ASN A 301 6.97 0.13 -11.22
C ASN A 301 6.82 1.63 -11.52
N TYR A 302 7.90 2.34 -11.83
CA TYR A 302 7.88 3.78 -12.08
C TYR A 302 6.89 4.22 -13.17
N PRO A 303 6.79 3.55 -14.34
CA PRO A 303 5.82 3.96 -15.35
C PRO A 303 4.37 3.82 -14.87
N VAL A 304 4.09 2.81 -14.05
CA VAL A 304 2.78 2.58 -13.45
C VAL A 304 2.44 3.67 -12.44
N GLN A 305 3.31 3.92 -11.47
CA GLN A 305 3.11 4.92 -10.42
C GLN A 305 2.92 6.33 -10.98
N GLY A 306 3.77 6.72 -11.93
CA GLY A 306 3.68 8.03 -12.58
C GLY A 306 2.39 8.19 -13.37
N SER A 307 2.01 7.19 -14.16
CA SER A 307 0.79 7.24 -14.98
C SER A 307 -0.48 7.21 -14.12
N ALA A 308 -0.47 6.46 -13.01
CA ALA A 308 -1.57 6.46 -12.03
C ALA A 308 -1.71 7.83 -11.36
N PHE A 309 -0.61 8.44 -10.93
CA PHE A 309 -0.63 9.80 -10.40
C PHE A 309 -1.17 10.80 -11.43
N HIS A 310 -0.73 10.70 -12.68
CA HIS A 310 -1.23 11.58 -13.73
C HIS A 310 -2.73 11.38 -14.00
N CYS A 311 -3.28 10.15 -13.88
CA CYS A 311 -4.73 9.92 -13.98
C CYS A 311 -5.49 10.74 -12.93
N LEU A 312 -4.98 10.70 -11.69
CA LEU A 312 -5.53 11.50 -10.61
C LEU A 312 -5.38 12.99 -10.90
N LEU A 313 -4.19 13.45 -11.29
CA LEU A 313 -3.93 14.86 -11.60
C LEU A 313 -4.83 15.39 -12.73
N TRP A 314 -5.04 14.60 -13.79
CA TRP A 314 -5.97 14.95 -14.87
C TRP A 314 -7.40 15.10 -14.32
N SER A 315 -7.84 14.16 -13.49
CA SER A 315 -9.17 14.21 -12.87
C SER A 315 -9.31 15.42 -11.95
N PHE A 316 -8.28 15.73 -11.19
CA PHE A 316 -8.21 16.88 -10.29
C PHE A 316 -8.38 18.20 -11.08
N ILE A 317 -7.67 18.34 -12.20
CA ILE A 317 -7.77 19.51 -13.09
C ILE A 317 -9.16 19.63 -13.70
N GLU A 318 -9.72 18.52 -14.18
CA GLU A 318 -11.04 18.51 -14.81
C GLU A 318 -12.15 18.82 -13.80
N LEU A 319 -12.05 18.29 -12.58
CA LEU A 319 -12.96 18.59 -11.48
C LEU A 319 -12.87 20.05 -11.04
N ASP A 320 -11.66 20.61 -10.92
CA ASP A 320 -11.47 22.04 -10.65
C ASP A 320 -12.11 22.91 -11.74
N ARG A 321 -11.97 22.54 -13.01
CA ARG A 321 -12.60 23.24 -14.14
C ARG A 321 -14.12 23.23 -14.04
N ILE A 322 -14.73 22.07 -13.79
CA ILE A 322 -16.19 21.92 -13.66
C ILE A 322 -16.69 22.69 -12.44
N MET A 323 -16.03 22.53 -11.29
CA MET A 323 -16.35 23.23 -10.03
C MET A 323 -16.39 24.76 -10.20
N ARG A 324 -15.41 25.33 -10.92
CA ARG A 324 -15.39 26.78 -11.22
C ARG A 324 -16.48 27.19 -12.19
N MET A 325 -16.72 26.40 -13.24
CA MET A 325 -17.74 26.67 -14.26
C MET A 325 -19.15 26.66 -13.67
N GLU A 326 -19.44 25.68 -12.82
CA GLU A 326 -20.72 25.50 -12.14
C GLU A 326 -20.83 26.32 -10.85
N LYS A 327 -19.75 27.02 -10.46
CA LYS A 327 -19.68 27.92 -9.29
C LYS A 327 -20.04 27.24 -7.98
N TRP A 328 -19.53 26.04 -7.75
CA TRP A 328 -19.78 25.30 -6.51
C TRP A 328 -19.29 26.06 -5.28
N ASP A 329 -20.03 25.94 -4.17
CA ASP A 329 -19.54 26.35 -2.86
C ASP A 329 -18.50 25.34 -2.32
N THR A 330 -18.68 24.05 -2.65
CA THR A 330 -17.69 22.99 -2.46
C THR A 330 -16.32 23.39 -3.03
N LYS A 331 -15.24 23.03 -2.35
CA LYS A 331 -13.86 23.27 -2.77
C LYS A 331 -13.08 21.98 -2.85
N LEU A 332 -12.32 21.85 -3.93
CA LEU A 332 -11.29 20.85 -4.09
C LEU A 332 -10.03 21.31 -3.34
N ILE A 333 -9.65 20.61 -2.26
CA ILE A 333 -8.66 21.13 -1.29
C ILE A 333 -7.31 20.41 -1.30
N SER A 334 -7.25 19.11 -1.62
CA SER A 334 -6.00 18.36 -1.56
C SER A 334 -6.07 17.03 -2.29
N GLN A 335 -4.90 16.43 -2.50
CA GLN A 335 -4.71 15.05 -2.91
C GLN A 335 -3.82 14.34 -1.87
N VAL A 336 -4.22 13.13 -1.47
CA VAL A 336 -3.38 12.25 -0.66
C VAL A 336 -3.29 10.89 -1.33
N HIS A 337 -2.08 10.51 -1.73
CA HIS A 337 -1.85 9.28 -2.49
C HIS A 337 -2.70 9.22 -3.77
N ASP A 338 -3.70 8.34 -3.78
CA ASP A 338 -4.61 8.06 -4.89
C ASP A 338 -6.01 8.61 -4.58
N SER A 339 -6.15 9.42 -3.52
CA SER A 339 -7.40 10.06 -3.11
C SER A 339 -7.44 11.56 -3.39
N ILE A 340 -8.65 12.04 -3.67
CA ILE A 340 -9.01 13.44 -3.89
C ILE A 340 -9.86 13.91 -2.71
N ILE A 341 -9.49 15.03 -2.11
CA ILE A 341 -10.14 15.56 -0.91
C ILE A 341 -10.86 16.86 -1.24
N PHE A 342 -12.12 16.91 -0.86
CA PHE A 342 -13.01 18.07 -0.97
C PHE A 342 -13.43 18.56 0.41
N ASP A 343 -13.58 19.87 0.50
CA ASP A 343 -14.39 20.55 1.49
C ASP A 343 -15.78 20.77 0.87
N TYR A 344 -16.76 19.94 1.23
CA TYR A 344 -18.05 19.88 0.53
C TYR A 344 -19.14 20.67 1.25
N ASN A 345 -19.99 21.33 0.45
CA ASN A 345 -21.26 21.86 0.92
C ASN A 345 -22.31 20.73 0.91
N LYS A 346 -23.02 20.53 2.01
CA LYS A 346 -24.02 19.45 2.14
C LYS A 346 -25.09 19.44 1.04
N ASN A 347 -25.47 20.61 0.52
CA ASN A 347 -26.51 20.72 -0.49
C ASN A 347 -26.01 20.32 -1.89
N GLU A 348 -24.71 20.19 -2.08
CA GLU A 348 -24.07 19.84 -3.35
C GLU A 348 -23.54 18.40 -3.38
N LEU A 349 -23.53 17.70 -2.23
CA LEU A 349 -22.81 16.42 -2.07
C LEU A 349 -23.16 15.38 -3.14
N ASP A 350 -24.45 15.14 -3.40
CA ASP A 350 -24.88 14.14 -4.38
C ASP A 350 -24.42 14.48 -5.79
N HIS A 351 -24.51 15.77 -6.17
CA HIS A 351 -24.05 16.27 -7.45
C HIS A 351 -22.53 16.18 -7.59
N VAL A 352 -21.78 16.51 -6.52
CA VAL A 352 -20.32 16.38 -6.48
C VAL A 352 -19.93 14.93 -6.70
N ILE A 353 -20.57 13.98 -6.01
CA ILE A 353 -20.29 12.54 -6.16
C ILE A 353 -20.58 12.07 -7.58
N GLU A 354 -21.72 12.47 -8.17
CA GLU A 354 -22.07 12.13 -9.55
C GLU A 354 -21.01 12.63 -10.54
N VAL A 355 -20.61 13.89 -10.42
CA VAL A 355 -19.61 14.51 -11.29
C VAL A 355 -18.25 13.85 -11.11
N VAL A 356 -17.83 13.58 -9.87
CA VAL A 356 -16.57 12.88 -9.60
C VAL A 356 -16.58 11.50 -10.25
N LYS A 357 -17.62 10.70 -10.02
CA LYS A 357 -17.77 9.37 -10.63
C LYS A 357 -17.71 9.43 -12.15
N ARG A 358 -18.38 10.40 -12.77
CA ARG A 358 -18.31 10.63 -14.23
C ARG A 358 -16.89 10.95 -14.68
N VAL A 359 -16.22 11.91 -14.04
CA VAL A 359 -14.87 12.34 -14.44
C VAL A 359 -13.85 11.22 -14.27
N THR A 360 -13.83 10.57 -13.11
CA THR A 360 -12.81 9.58 -12.75
C THR A 360 -13.01 8.24 -13.46
N CYS A 361 -14.26 7.81 -13.66
CA CYS A 361 -14.55 6.48 -14.17
C CYS A 361 -14.93 6.45 -15.66
N ILE A 362 -15.41 7.56 -16.22
CA ILE A 362 -15.92 7.63 -17.60
C ILE A 362 -15.06 8.56 -18.45
N ASP A 363 -14.95 9.84 -18.07
CA ASP A 363 -14.32 10.85 -18.94
C ASP A 363 -12.80 10.67 -19.01
N LEU A 364 -12.15 10.27 -17.91
CA LEU A 364 -10.73 9.92 -17.90
C LEU A 364 -10.39 8.82 -18.92
N ARG A 365 -11.26 7.80 -19.06
CA ARG A 365 -11.08 6.71 -20.04
C ARG A 365 -11.28 7.16 -21.49
N LYS A 366 -12.09 8.21 -21.71
CA LYS A 366 -12.23 8.83 -23.03
C LYS A 366 -11.03 9.71 -23.36
N ALA A 367 -10.49 10.40 -22.35
CA ALA A 367 -9.30 11.23 -22.51
C ALA A 367 -8.08 10.37 -22.82
N TRP A 368 -7.95 9.22 -22.16
CA TRP A 368 -6.85 8.27 -22.31
C TRP A 368 -7.35 6.90 -22.76
N ASP A 369 -7.41 6.72 -24.07
CA ASP A 369 -7.89 5.51 -24.76
C ASP A 369 -7.08 4.25 -24.44
N TRP A 370 -5.85 4.41 -23.96
CA TRP A 370 -5.02 3.32 -23.47
C TRP A 370 -5.55 2.70 -22.16
N ILE A 371 -6.51 3.33 -21.47
CA ILE A 371 -7.17 2.77 -20.29
C ILE A 371 -8.22 1.73 -20.70
N ILE A 372 -7.78 0.47 -20.76
CA ILE A 372 -8.57 -0.67 -21.26
C ILE A 372 -9.38 -1.41 -20.18
N VAL A 373 -9.31 -0.99 -18.92
CA VAL A 373 -9.99 -1.62 -17.78
C VAL A 373 -10.96 -0.64 -17.12
N PRO A 374 -12.01 -1.12 -16.42
CA PRO A 374 -12.88 -0.27 -15.63
C PRO A 374 -12.08 0.38 -14.49
N LEU A 375 -12.43 1.62 -14.20
CA LEU A 375 -11.96 2.34 -13.02
C LEU A 375 -13.14 2.46 -12.04
N SER A 376 -12.83 2.43 -10.76
CA SER A 376 -13.80 2.59 -9.69
C SER A 376 -13.28 3.57 -8.66
N ILE A 377 -14.19 4.10 -7.86
CA ILE A 377 -13.89 4.98 -6.74
C ILE A 377 -14.67 4.52 -5.51
N ASP A 378 -14.11 4.76 -4.33
CA ASP A 378 -14.78 4.64 -3.04
C ASP A 378 -14.91 6.05 -2.43
N ALA A 379 -15.97 6.30 -1.65
CA ALA A 379 -16.19 7.58 -1.00
C ALA A 379 -16.28 7.46 0.52
N GLU A 380 -15.62 8.37 1.21
CA GLU A 380 -15.70 8.57 2.65
C GLU A 380 -16.06 10.03 2.95
N VAL A 381 -16.94 10.27 3.94
CA VAL A 381 -17.31 11.61 4.38
C VAL A 381 -17.10 11.80 5.87
N CYS A 382 -16.71 13.01 6.25
CA CYS A 382 -16.97 13.57 7.57
C CYS A 382 -18.28 14.35 7.53
N LYS A 383 -19.05 14.31 8.62
CA LYS A 383 -20.25 15.16 8.74
C LYS A 383 -19.84 16.62 8.85
N ILE A 384 -20.84 17.49 8.80
CA ILE A 384 -20.64 18.94 8.87
C ILE A 384 -19.98 19.32 10.18
N ASP A 385 -18.95 20.16 10.08
CA ASP A 385 -18.11 20.63 11.19
C ASP A 385 -17.40 19.50 11.98
N GLU A 386 -17.33 18.28 11.44
CA GLU A 386 -16.59 17.17 12.04
C GLU A 386 -15.15 17.07 11.53
N SER A 387 -14.25 16.68 12.44
CA SER A 387 -12.85 16.46 12.08
C SER A 387 -12.65 15.27 11.14
N TRP A 388 -11.56 15.29 10.37
CA TRP A 388 -11.12 14.21 9.47
C TRP A 388 -10.93 12.84 10.16
N TYR A 389 -10.91 12.81 11.50
CA TYR A 389 -10.86 11.56 12.27
C TYR A 389 -12.15 10.72 12.15
N TYR A 390 -13.31 11.36 12.00
CA TYR A 390 -14.63 10.71 12.05
C TYR A 390 -15.16 10.30 10.67
N LYS A 391 -14.27 10.03 9.71
CA LYS A 391 -14.68 9.60 8.37
C LYS A 391 -15.51 8.31 8.42
N GLU A 392 -16.60 8.32 7.68
CA GLU A 392 -17.51 7.19 7.49
C GLU A 392 -17.62 6.90 5.99
N LYS A 393 -17.64 5.62 5.61
CA LYS A 393 -17.86 5.21 4.22
C LYS A 393 -19.30 5.47 3.81
N ILE A 394 -19.49 5.92 2.57
CA ILE A 394 -20.80 6.07 1.96
C ILE A 394 -20.90 5.22 0.70
N ALA A 395 -22.12 4.77 0.38
CA ALA A 395 -22.39 4.05 -0.86
C ALA A 395 -22.55 5.05 -2.02
N ILE A 396 -21.90 4.78 -3.15
CA ILE A 396 -21.87 5.66 -4.34
C ILE A 396 -21.97 4.91 -5.66
#